data_AF-A0A0B8NET9-F1
#
_entry.id   AF-A0A0B8NET9-F1
#
_cell.length_a   1.000
_cell.length_b   1.000
_cell.length_c   1.000
_cell.angle_alpha   90.00
_cell.angle_beta   90.00
_cell.angle_gamma   90.00
#
_symmetry.space_group_name_H-M   'P 1'
#
loop_
_entity.id
_entity.type
_entity.pdbx_description
1 polymer ?
#
loop_
_entity_poly.entity_id
_entity_poly.type
_entity_poly.pdbx_seq_one_letter_code
_entity_poly.pdbx_strand_id
1 'polypeptide(L)'
;MALKKTTVMVDENDLELIKQAAAREGRPESELFREAFHLAAVRSRRWQEDWDIPVVDFGRSITAEDVHRTVRNAIADAEDR
;
A
#
# COMPACT_ATOMS: atom_id res chain seq x y z
N MET A 1 15.51 14.73 -12.23
CA MET A 1 15.52 13.33 -12.69
C MET A 1 15.23 13.30 -14.18
N ALA A 2 15.95 12.50 -14.96
CA ALA A 2 15.72 12.41 -16.40
C ALA A 2 14.45 11.58 -16.69
N LEU A 3 13.49 12.17 -17.40
CA LEU A 3 12.32 11.43 -17.89
C LEU A 3 12.78 10.47 -19.00
N LYS A 4 12.41 9.19 -18.88
CA LYS A 4 12.62 8.19 -19.94
C LYS A 4 11.34 8.01 -20.75
N LYS A 5 11.45 7.92 -22.07
CA LYS A 5 10.33 7.63 -22.96
C LYS A 5 10.05 6.12 -22.95
N THR A 6 8.79 5.76 -22.71
CA THR A 6 8.27 4.39 -22.79
C THR A 6 6.97 4.43 -23.59
N THR A 7 6.78 3.47 -24.50
CA THR A 7 5.55 3.32 -25.29
C THR A 7 4.86 2.05 -24.83
N VAL A 8 3.56 2.12 -24.52
CA VAL A 8 2.75 1.00 -24.04
C VAL A 8 1.41 1.02 -24.78
N MET A 9 0.88 -0.16 -25.11
CA MET A 9 -0.48 -0.32 -25.64
C MET A 9 -1.47 -0.36 -24.47
N VAL A 10 -2.57 0.37 -24.57
CA VAL A 10 -3.63 0.42 -23.55
C VAL A 10 -4.98 0.11 -24.19
N ASP A 11 -5.94 -0.29 -23.36
CA ASP A 11 -7.32 -0.48 -23.81
C ASP A 11 -7.93 0.86 -24.26
N GLU A 12 -8.79 0.81 -25.27
CA GLU A 12 -9.44 1.99 -25.84
C GLU A 12 -10.37 2.66 -24.84
N ASN A 13 -11.14 1.88 -24.08
CA ASN A 13 -12.11 2.40 -23.11
C ASN A 13 -11.38 3.06 -21.92
N ASP A 14 -10.27 2.47 -21.46
CA ASP A 14 -9.43 3.08 -20.43
C ASP A 14 -8.83 4.42 -20.90
N LEU A 15 -8.40 4.48 -22.17
CA LEU A 15 -7.90 5.71 -22.77
C LEU A 15 -8.99 6.79 -22.78
N GLU A 16 -10.20 6.47 -23.22
CA GLU A 16 -11.32 7.42 -23.24
C GLU A 16 -11.66 7.96 -21.84
N LEU A 17 -11.66 7.10 -20.82
CA LEU A 17 -11.89 7.51 -19.43
C LEU A 17 -10.82 8.49 -18.94
N ILE A 18 -9.54 8.25 -19.25
CA ILE A 18 -8.45 9.16 -18.87
C ILE A 18 -8.59 10.50 -19.58
N LYS A 19 -9.01 10.53 -20.85
CA LYS A 19 -9.24 11.78 -21.59
C LYS A 19 -10.34 12.63 -20.96
N GLN A 20 -11.44 11.98 -20.57
CA GLN A 20 -12.55 12.67 -19.88
C GLN A 20 -12.10 13.23 -18.53
N ALA A 21 -11.31 12.47 -17.76
CA ALA A 21 -10.74 12.93 -16.50
C ALA A 21 -9.79 14.12 -16.70
N ALA A 22 -8.87 14.03 -17.67
CA ALA A 22 -7.93 15.10 -18.02
C ALA A 22 -8.66 16.40 -18.39
N ALA A 23 -9.70 16.30 -19.22
CA ALA A 23 -10.53 17.43 -19.63
C ALA A 23 -11.28 18.06 -18.44
N ARG A 24 -11.82 17.24 -17.53
CA ARG A 24 -12.51 17.70 -16.31
C ARG A 24 -11.55 18.42 -15.35
N GLU A 25 -10.31 17.95 -15.26
CA GLU A 25 -9.31 18.49 -14.34
C GLU A 25 -8.48 19.64 -14.95
N GLY A 26 -8.58 19.88 -16.26
CA GLY A 26 -7.79 20.88 -16.97
C GLY A 26 -6.29 20.54 -17.04
N ARG A 27 -5.95 19.24 -16.92
CA ARG A 27 -4.57 18.74 -16.88
C ARG A 27 -4.23 17.99 -18.16
N PRO A 28 -2.96 17.95 -18.59
CA PRO A 28 -2.58 17.15 -19.75
C PRO A 28 -2.66 15.66 -19.44
N GLU A 29 -3.15 14.86 -20.39
CA GLU A 29 -3.26 13.39 -20.28
C GLU A 29 -1.93 12.73 -19.85
N SER A 30 -0.80 13.27 -20.34
CA SER A 30 0.54 12.78 -19.99
C SER A 30 0.87 12.86 -18.50
N GLU A 31 0.25 13.77 -17.74
CA GLU A 31 0.44 13.82 -16.29
C GLU A 31 -0.29 12.68 -15.59
N LEU A 32 -1.52 12.39 -15.99
CA LEU A 32 -2.30 11.26 -15.46
C LEU A 32 -1.57 9.94 -15.73
N PHE A 33 -0.97 9.77 -16.91
CA PHE A 33 -0.16 8.59 -17.20
C PHE A 33 1.07 8.50 -16.30
N ARG A 34 1.81 9.60 -16.10
CA ARG A 34 2.98 9.61 -15.19
C ARG A 34 2.58 9.26 -13.76
N GLU A 35 1.45 9.79 -13.30
CA GLU A 35 0.89 9.51 -11.98
C GLU A 35 0.50 8.03 -11.85
N ALA A 36 -0.19 7.47 -12.85
CA ALA A 36 -0.53 6.05 -12.87
C ALA A 36 0.71 5.15 -12.81
N PHE A 37 1.75 5.46 -13.59
CA PHE A 37 3.03 4.74 -13.53
C PHE A 37 3.69 4.87 -12.15
N HIS A 38 3.64 6.05 -11.54
CA HIS A 38 4.19 6.28 -10.21
C HIS A 38 3.47 5.45 -9.15
N LEU A 39 2.13 5.47 -9.15
CA LEU A 39 1.29 4.69 -8.24
C LEU A 39 1.55 3.18 -8.40
N ALA A 40 1.64 2.70 -9.64
CA ALA A 40 1.97 1.31 -9.92
C ALA A 40 3.37 0.94 -9.38
N ALA A 41 4.37 1.82 -9.55
CA ALA A 41 5.72 1.60 -9.05
C ALA A 41 5.77 1.56 -7.51
N VAL A 42 5.10 2.50 -6.84
CA VAL A 42 5.00 2.54 -5.37
C VAL A 42 4.30 1.30 -4.85
N ARG A 43 3.18 0.90 -5.45
CA ARG A 43 2.45 -0.33 -5.08
C ARG A 43 3.29 -1.59 -5.26
N SER A 44 4.16 -1.62 -6.27
CA SER A 44 5.03 -2.75 -6.56
C SER A 44 6.28 -2.79 -5.67
N ARG A 45 6.55 -1.73 -4.91
CA ARG A 45 7.68 -1.65 -3.99
C ARG A 45 7.45 -2.60 -2.82
N ARG A 46 7.95 -3.84 -2.95
CA ARG A 46 8.09 -4.75 -1.82
C ARG A 46 9.22 -4.27 -0.92
N TRP A 47 9.08 -4.51 0.39
CA TRP A 47 10.23 -4.48 1.30
C TRP A 47 11.25 -5.49 0.77
N GLN A 48 12.40 -4.98 0.34
CA GLN A 48 13.51 -5.82 -0.14
C GLN A 48 14.41 -6.29 1.00
N GLU A 49 14.39 -5.59 2.13
CA GLU A 49 15.04 -6.04 3.35
C GLU A 49 14.15 -7.08 4.05
N ASP A 50 14.79 -8.17 4.47
CA ASP A 50 14.22 -9.09 5.44
C ASP A 50 13.82 -8.30 6.69
N TRP A 51 12.68 -8.66 7.27
CA TRP A 51 12.22 -8.05 8.51
C TRP A 51 13.25 -8.27 9.62
N ASP A 52 13.98 -7.22 10.00
CA ASP A 52 14.93 -7.21 11.13
C ASP A 52 14.22 -7.10 12.50
N ILE A 53 13.05 -7.72 12.61
CA ILE A 53 12.34 -7.82 13.90
C ILE A 53 12.88 -9.07 14.61
N PRO A 54 13.43 -8.93 15.83
CA PRO A 54 13.91 -10.08 16.57
C PRO A 54 12.75 -11.06 16.81
N VAL A 55 12.93 -12.31 16.39
CA VAL A 55 12.00 -13.39 16.71
C VAL A 55 12.18 -13.73 18.18
N VAL A 56 11.15 -13.45 18.99
CA VAL A 56 11.15 -13.76 20.41
C VAL A 56 10.66 -15.20 20.60
N ASP A 57 11.49 -16.04 21.22
CA ASP A 57 11.04 -17.33 21.73
C ASP A 57 10.36 -17.13 23.09
N PHE A 58 9.08 -17.49 23.17
CA PHE A 58 8.29 -17.38 24.38
C PHE A 58 8.47 -18.58 25.33
N GLY A 59 9.29 -19.57 24.96
CA GLY A 59 9.55 -20.78 25.76
C GLY A 59 8.34 -21.73 25.88
N ARG A 60 7.22 -21.38 25.22
CA ARG A 60 5.99 -22.16 25.13
C ARG A 60 5.23 -21.79 23.86
N SER A 61 4.36 -22.68 23.40
CA SER A 61 3.41 -22.36 22.34
C SER A 61 2.41 -21.31 22.84
N ILE A 62 2.23 -20.25 22.07
CA ILE A 62 1.23 -19.21 22.31
C ILE A 62 -0.01 -19.54 21.48
N THR A 63 -1.16 -19.70 22.15
CA THR A 63 -2.43 -19.93 21.47
C THR A 63 -3.15 -18.62 21.16
N ALA A 64 -4.11 -18.64 20.23
CA ALA A 64 -4.96 -17.48 19.98
C ALA A 64 -5.71 -17.04 21.25
N GLU A 65 -6.14 -18.00 22.08
CA GLU A 65 -6.84 -17.72 23.34
C GLU A 65 -5.97 -16.94 24.33
N ASP A 66 -4.67 -17.27 24.43
CA ASP A 66 -3.73 -16.54 25.27
C ASP A 66 -3.62 -15.06 24.87
N VAL A 67 -3.58 -14.79 23.56
CA VAL A 67 -3.54 -13.42 23.02
C VAL A 67 -4.83 -12.69 23.36
N HIS A 68 -5.98 -13.28 23.06
CA HIS A 68 -7.29 -12.67 23.32
C HIS A 68 -7.50 -12.34 24.80
N ARG A 69 -7.13 -13.26 25.69
CA ARG A 69 -7.22 -13.06 27.14
C ARG A 69 -6.31 -11.92 27.60
N THR A 70 -5.06 -11.90 27.14
CA THR A 70 -4.09 -10.87 27.55
C THR A 70 -4.53 -9.47 27.11
N VAL A 71 -4.98 -9.33 25.86
CA VAL A 71 -5.48 -8.05 25.34
C VAL A 71 -6.72 -7.59 26.12
N ARG A 72 -7.66 -8.49 26.39
CA ARG A 72 -8.88 -8.15 27.15
C ARG A 72 -8.54 -7.66 28.56
N ASN A 73 -7.64 -8.34 29.26
CA ASN A 73 -7.22 -7.94 30.60
C ASN A 73 -6.51 -6.58 30.58
N ALA A 74 -5.64 -6.33 29.59
CA ALA A 74 -4.93 -5.05 29.45
C ALA A 74 -5.88 -3.87 29.21
N ILE A 75 -6.98 -4.09 28.47
CA ILE A 75 -8.02 -3.07 28.26
C ILE A 75 -8.76 -2.79 29.57
N ALA A 76 -9.19 -3.83 30.29
CA ALA A 76 -9.90 -3.67 31.56
C ALA A 76 -9.04 -2.94 32.61
N ASP A 77 -7.76 -3.29 32.74
CA ASP A 77 -6.82 -2.61 33.65
C ASP A 77 -6.57 -1.14 33.29
N ALA A 78 -6.76 -0.77 32.01
CA ALA A 78 -6.64 0.62 31.55
C ALA A 78 -7.91 1.44 31.80
N GLU A 79 -9.09 0.81 31.88
CA GLU A 79 -10.36 1.46 32.17
C GLU A 79 -10.56 1.72 33.67
N ASP A 80 -9.93 0.93 34.53
CA ASP A 80 -9.95 1.09 36.00
C ASP A 80 -8.96 2.17 36.52
N ARG A 81 -8.22 2.86 35.64
CA ARG A 81 -7.20 3.87 35.97
C ARG A 81 -7.63 5.32 35.75
#